data_AF-A0A438FPN8-F1
#
_entry.id   AF-A0A438FPN8-F1
#
_cell.length_a   1.000
_cell.length_b   1.000
_cell.length_c   1.000
_cell.angle_alpha   90.00
_cell.angle_beta   90.00
_cell.angle_gamma   90.00
#
_symmetry.space_group_name_H-M   'P 1'
#
loop_
_entity.id
_entity.type
_entity.pdbx_description
1 polymer ?
#
loop_
_entity_poly.entity_id
_entity_poly.type
_entity_poly.pdbx_seq_one_letter_code
_entity_poly.pdbx_strand_id
1 'polypeptide(L)'
;MKEIKKILDVMAVPEEMRVSLAFFMLRDEADNWWDMIKTTQDVTKMVWVQFEELLLSNYFLEAVRRQKRAEFIHLVLRNMIVTEYAAKFTQLSRYAPNVVIDEQMRAEQFQEGLRLNIRS
;
A
#
# COMPACT_ATOMS: atom_id res chain seq x y z
N MET A 1 4.85 0.79 -13.54
CA MET A 1 6.04 0.00 -13.98
C MET A 1 6.11 -0.21 -15.49
N LYS A 2 5.09 -0.81 -16.14
CA LYS A 2 5.11 -1.05 -17.61
C LYS A 2 5.29 0.23 -18.45
N GLU A 3 4.64 1.32 -18.07
CA GLU A 3 4.77 2.62 -18.75
C GLU A 3 6.16 3.23 -18.60
N ILE A 4 6.73 3.17 -17.39
CA ILE A 4 8.10 3.65 -17.12
C ILE A 4 9.11 2.88 -17.98
N LYS A 5 9.03 1.55 -18.03
CA LYS A 5 9.90 0.73 -18.91
C LYS A 5 9.78 1.16 -20.37
N LYS A 6 8.54 1.31 -20.86
CA LYS A 6 8.28 1.71 -22.24
C LYS A 6 8.90 3.07 -22.58
N ILE A 7 8.84 4.04 -21.67
CA ILE A 7 9.43 5.37 -21.90
C ILE A 7 10.96 5.30 -21.90
N LEU A 8 11.56 4.56 -20.95
CA LEU A 8 13.01 4.38 -20.87
C LEU A 8 13.57 3.65 -22.10
N ASP A 9 12.85 2.65 -22.60
CA ASP A 9 13.23 1.90 -23.80
C ASP A 9 13.13 2.78 -25.06
N VAL A 10 12.04 3.55 -25.21
CA VAL A 10 11.87 4.51 -26.34
C VAL A 10 12.95 5.58 -26.34
N MET A 11 13.37 6.04 -25.16
CA MET A 11 14.43 7.04 -25.01
C MET A 11 15.84 6.45 -25.12
N ALA A 12 15.98 5.14 -25.33
CA ALA A 12 17.26 4.43 -25.38
C ALA A 12 18.16 4.73 -24.16
N VAL A 13 17.55 4.81 -22.97
CA VAL A 13 18.27 5.15 -21.74
C VAL A 13 19.27 4.04 -21.37
N PRO A 14 20.56 4.38 -21.17
CA PRO A 14 21.56 3.45 -20.66
C PRO A 14 21.17 2.88 -19.29
N GLU A 15 21.48 1.60 -19.05
CA GLU A 15 21.00 0.88 -17.85
C GLU A 15 21.40 1.57 -16.54
N GLU A 16 22.59 2.16 -16.49
CA GLU A 16 23.11 2.95 -15.37
C GLU A 16 22.26 4.19 -15.00
N MET A 17 21.52 4.76 -15.95
CA MET A 17 20.67 5.92 -15.72
C MET A 17 19.19 5.56 -15.48
N ARG A 18 18.80 4.31 -15.76
CA ARG A 18 17.39 3.90 -15.71
C ARG A 18 16.78 4.04 -14.32
N VAL A 19 17.51 3.68 -13.26
CA VAL A 19 17.00 3.77 -11.88
C VAL A 19 16.74 5.23 -11.49
N SER A 20 17.70 6.12 -11.77
CA SER A 20 17.58 7.55 -11.48
C SER A 20 16.43 8.21 -12.24
N LEU A 21 16.25 7.88 -13.52
CA LEU A 21 15.15 8.41 -14.32
C LEU A 21 13.80 7.82 -13.94
N ALA A 22 13.73 6.50 -13.68
CA ALA A 22 12.49 5.88 -13.21
C ALA A 22 12.01 6.47 -11.89
N PHE A 23 12.93 6.78 -10.98
CA PHE A 23 12.62 7.50 -9.75
C PHE A 23 11.98 8.87 -10.04
N PHE A 24 12.59 9.68 -10.92
CA PHE A 24 12.02 10.99 -11.27
C PHE A 24 10.62 10.90 -11.89
N MET A 25 10.26 9.74 -12.44
CA MET A 25 8.92 9.49 -13.00
C MET A 25 7.92 8.98 -11.97
N LEU A 26 8.37 8.52 -10.80
CA LEU A 26 7.50 8.22 -9.67
C LEU A 26 7.00 9.55 -9.09
N ARG A 27 5.69 9.65 -8.81
CA ARG A 27 5.05 10.85 -8.27
C ARG A 27 4.45 10.57 -6.90
N ASP A 28 4.28 11.65 -6.14
CA ASP A 28 3.53 11.70 -4.88
C ASP A 28 4.05 10.69 -3.84
N GLU A 29 3.25 9.68 -3.52
CA GLU A 29 3.50 8.73 -2.42
C GLU A 29 4.69 7.79 -2.71
N ALA A 30 5.00 7.57 -3.99
CA ALA A 30 6.16 6.78 -4.41
C ALA A 30 7.50 7.52 -4.20
N ASP A 31 7.48 8.85 -4.22
CA ASP A 31 8.64 9.70 -4.00
C ASP A 31 9.09 9.64 -2.53
N ASN A 32 8.13 9.83 -1.60
CA ASN A 32 8.34 9.72 -0.16
C ASN A 32 8.85 8.32 0.26
N TRP A 33 8.32 7.26 -0.33
CA TRP A 33 8.78 5.90 -0.06
C TRP A 33 10.22 5.69 -0.52
N TRP A 34 10.60 6.23 -1.68
CA TRP A 34 11.96 6.12 -2.19
C TRP A 34 12.97 6.89 -1.35
N ASP A 35 12.58 8.06 -0.82
CA ASP A 35 13.40 8.80 0.14
C ASP A 35 13.68 7.99 1.41
N MET A 36 12.66 7.31 1.96
CA MET A 36 12.86 6.39 3.08
C MET A 36 13.82 5.25 2.70
N ILE A 37 13.65 4.67 1.52
CA ILE A 37 14.53 3.60 1.03
C ILE A 37 15.99 4.06 0.96
N LYS A 38 16.26 5.26 0.43
CA LYS A 38 17.62 5.85 0.36
C LYS A 38 18.29 5.98 1.72
N THR A 39 17.51 6.14 2.81
CA THR A 39 18.06 6.16 4.17
C THR A 39 18.41 4.79 4.73
N THR A 40 17.83 3.73 4.18
CA THR A 40 17.96 2.35 4.70
C THR A 40 18.90 1.48 3.87
N GLN A 41 19.14 1.83 2.61
CA GLN A 41 19.99 1.07 1.69
C GLN A 41 20.71 2.00 0.72
N ASP A 42 21.92 1.59 0.32
CA ASP A 42 22.69 2.29 -0.71
C ASP A 42 22.10 1.99 -2.10
N VAL A 43 21.35 2.96 -2.63
CA VAL A 43 20.74 2.87 -3.96
C VAL A 43 21.66 3.34 -5.09
N THR A 44 22.84 3.92 -4.78
CA THR A 44 23.73 4.53 -5.79
C THR A 44 24.34 3.50 -6.74
N LYS A 45 24.43 2.24 -6.30
CA LYS A 45 24.91 1.10 -7.09
C LYS A 45 23.79 0.14 -7.50
N MET A 46 22.54 0.53 -7.29
CA MET A 46 21.40 -0.35 -7.57
C MET A 46 21.24 -0.53 -9.08
N VAL A 47 21.24 -1.78 -9.52
CA VAL A 47 20.95 -2.12 -10.92
C VAL A 47 19.45 -2.18 -11.16
N TRP A 48 19.04 -2.04 -12.42
CA TRP A 48 17.64 -1.97 -12.82
C TRP A 48 16.78 -3.13 -12.30
N VAL A 49 17.31 -4.35 -12.32
CA VAL A 49 16.62 -5.56 -11.82
C VAL A 49 16.30 -5.44 -10.32
N GLN A 50 17.25 -4.98 -9.51
CA GLN A 50 17.06 -4.79 -8.07
C GLN A 50 16.02 -3.69 -7.79
N PHE A 51 16.02 -2.62 -8.59
CA PHE A 51 15.01 -1.57 -8.49
C PHE A 51 13.60 -2.10 -8.79
N GLU A 52 13.44 -2.90 -9.84
CA GLU A 52 12.15 -3.52 -10.15
C GLU A 52 11.66 -4.45 -9.04
N GLU A 53 12.53 -5.31 -8.53
CA GLU A 53 12.19 -6.20 -7.41
C GLU A 53 11.80 -5.41 -6.17
N LEU A 54 12.54 -4.35 -5.85
CA LEU A 54 12.25 -3.50 -4.71
C LEU A 54 10.92 -2.77 -4.86
N LEU A 55 10.63 -2.21 -6.05
CA LEU A 55 9.37 -1.52 -6.29
C LEU A 55 8.18 -2.50 -6.23
N LEU A 56 8.29 -3.63 -6.93
CA LEU A 56 7.22 -4.64 -7.00
C LEU A 56 6.98 -5.36 -5.67
N SER A 57 8.05 -5.68 -4.93
CA SER A 57 7.94 -6.31 -3.64
C SER A 57 7.53 -5.28 -2.59
N ASN A 58 8.36 -4.29 -2.29
CA ASN A 58 8.13 -3.44 -1.13
C ASN A 58 7.07 -2.38 -1.37
N TYR A 59 7.19 -1.54 -2.41
CA TYR A 59 6.23 -0.45 -2.61
C TYR A 59 4.82 -0.94 -2.91
N PHE A 60 4.66 -1.88 -3.85
CA PHE A 60 3.33 -2.40 -4.18
C PHE A 60 2.71 -3.20 -3.02
N LEU A 61 3.48 -4.03 -2.28
CA LEU A 61 2.93 -4.69 -1.09
C LEU A 61 2.56 -3.67 -0.01
N GLU A 62 3.36 -2.63 0.19
CA GLU A 62 3.06 -1.60 1.19
C GLU A 62 1.86 -0.74 0.79
N ALA A 63 1.75 -0.35 -0.47
CA ALA A 63 0.60 0.37 -1.01
C ALA A 63 -0.68 -0.46 -0.89
N VAL A 64 -0.63 -1.76 -1.21
CA VAL A 64 -1.75 -2.69 -1.00
C VAL A 64 -2.07 -2.83 0.48
N ARG A 65 -1.07 -2.97 1.36
CA ARG A 65 -1.29 -3.00 2.82
C ARG A 65 -1.94 -1.71 3.32
N ARG A 66 -1.50 -0.55 2.83
CA ARG A 66 -2.03 0.78 3.17
C ARG A 66 -3.48 0.92 2.70
N GLN A 67 -3.78 0.51 1.47
CA GLN A 67 -5.15 0.46 0.95
C GLN A 67 -6.04 -0.46 1.80
N LYS A 68 -5.57 -1.67 2.14
CA LYS A 68 -6.31 -2.60 3.01
C LYS A 68 -6.53 -2.05 4.42
N ARG A 69 -5.59 -1.27 4.96
CA ARG A 69 -5.78 -0.53 6.22
C ARG A 69 -6.85 0.55 6.09
N ALA A 70 -6.83 1.34 5.02
CA ALA A 70 -7.85 2.36 4.78
C ALA A 70 -9.24 1.74 4.61
N GLU A 71 -9.34 0.64 3.84
CA GLU A 71 -10.57 -0.17 3.73
C GLU A 71 -11.06 -0.65 5.09
N PHE A 72 -10.16 -1.07 5.99
CA PHE A 72 -10.51 -1.50 7.34
C PHE A 72 -11.04 -0.36 8.21
N ILE A 73 -10.35 0.78 8.23
CA ILE A 73 -10.72 1.96 9.04
C ILE A 73 -12.10 2.48 8.62
N HIS A 74 -12.39 2.45 7.32
CA HIS A 74 -13.67 2.91 6.77
C HIS A 74 -14.70 1.78 6.57
N LEU A 75 -14.47 0.59 7.14
CA LEU A 75 -15.37 -0.55 6.97
C LEU A 75 -16.69 -0.34 7.75
N VAL A 76 -17.79 -0.18 7.01
CA VAL A 76 -19.15 -0.07 7.55
C VAL A 76 -20.04 -1.19 7.01
N LEU A 77 -21.07 -1.59 7.77
CA LEU A 77 -21.98 -2.66 7.37
C LEU A 77 -22.69 -2.34 6.03
N ARG A 78 -23.18 -1.10 5.84
CA ARG A 78 -23.93 -0.61 4.66
C ARG A 78 -24.79 -1.70 3.99
N ASN A 79 -24.33 -2.27 2.87
CA ASN A 79 -25.09 -3.20 2.02
C ASN A 79 -24.74 -4.67 2.28
N MET A 80 -23.90 -4.95 3.28
CA MET A 80 -23.49 -6.31 3.65
C MET A 80 -24.40 -6.84 4.74
N ILE A 81 -24.64 -8.15 4.72
CA ILE A 81 -25.21 -8.82 5.89
C ILE A 81 -24.15 -8.97 6.98
N VAL A 82 -24.57 -9.11 8.23
CA VAL A 82 -23.67 -9.11 9.40
C VAL A 82 -22.56 -10.17 9.28
N THR A 83 -22.85 -11.33 8.69
CA THR A 83 -21.88 -12.40 8.47
C THR A 83 -20.79 -12.01 7.46
N GLU A 84 -21.15 -11.33 6.37
CA GLU A 84 -20.21 -10.83 5.37
C GLU A 84 -19.33 -9.71 5.92
N TYR A 85 -19.92 -8.83 6.73
CA TYR A 85 -19.18 -7.79 7.44
C TYR A 85 -18.18 -8.38 8.43
N ALA A 86 -18.59 -9.37 9.24
CA ALA A 86 -17.69 -10.06 10.17
C ALA A 86 -16.54 -10.79 9.45
N ALA A 87 -16.81 -11.41 8.31
CA ALA A 87 -15.77 -12.04 7.49
C ALA A 87 -14.77 -11.00 6.95
N LYS A 88 -15.24 -9.89 6.36
CA LYS A 88 -14.37 -8.80 5.88
C LYS A 88 -13.61 -8.12 7.00
N PHE A 89 -14.23 -7.89 8.14
CA PHE A 89 -13.59 -7.30 9.31
C PHE A 89 -12.43 -8.19 9.79
N THR A 90 -12.64 -9.50 9.88
CA THR A 90 -11.59 -10.47 10.26
C THR A 90 -10.47 -10.58 9.23
N GLN A 91 -10.80 -10.47 7.95
CA GLN A 91 -9.81 -10.50 6.87
C GLN A 91 -8.94 -9.22 6.90
N LEU A 92 -9.59 -8.05 7.00
CA LEU A 92 -8.94 -6.75 6.91
C LEU A 92 -8.19 -6.37 8.20
N SER A 93 -8.61 -6.87 9.37
CA SER A 93 -7.92 -6.62 10.65
C SER A 93 -6.47 -7.08 10.64
N ARG A 94 -6.11 -8.08 9.81
CA ARG A 94 -4.74 -8.58 9.64
C ARG A 94 -3.78 -7.55 9.05
N TYR A 95 -4.30 -6.57 8.32
CA TYR A 95 -3.51 -5.52 7.68
C TYR A 95 -3.31 -4.29 8.58
N ALA A 96 -4.09 -4.18 9.66
CA ALA A 96 -4.11 -3.05 10.58
C ALA A 96 -3.80 -3.47 12.04
N PRO A 97 -2.73 -4.21 12.32
CA PRO A 97 -2.45 -4.71 13.68
C PRO A 97 -2.36 -3.58 14.71
N ASN A 98 -1.96 -2.38 14.28
CA ASN A 98 -1.84 -1.19 15.15
C ASN A 98 -3.20 -0.52 15.45
N VAL A 99 -4.26 -0.83 14.71
CA VAL A 99 -5.63 -0.29 14.91
C VAL A 99 -6.45 -1.23 15.78
N VAL A 100 -6.06 -2.50 15.85
CA VAL A 100 -6.75 -3.59 16.55
C VAL A 100 -5.78 -4.29 17.50
N ILE A 101 -5.03 -3.49 18.26
CA ILE A 101 -4.06 -3.96 19.26
C ILE A 101 -4.79 -4.64 20.42
N ASP A 102 -5.92 -4.07 20.83
CA ASP A 102 -6.74 -4.55 21.94
C ASP A 102 -8.05 -5.16 21.42
N GLU A 103 -8.49 -6.25 22.05
CA GLU A 103 -9.76 -6.90 21.78
C GLU A 103 -10.94 -5.96 22.08
N GLN A 104 -10.78 -5.06 23.06
CA GLN A 104 -11.77 -4.03 23.35
C GLN A 104 -11.90 -3.01 22.20
N MET A 105 -10.77 -2.47 21.71
CA MET A 105 -10.76 -1.57 20.54
C MET A 105 -11.32 -2.26 19.29
N ARG A 106 -11.06 -3.56 19.15
CA ARG A 106 -11.62 -4.38 18.06
C ARG A 106 -13.14 -4.49 18.13
N ALA A 107 -13.69 -4.70 19.33
CA ALA A 107 -15.13 -4.76 19.55
C ALA A 107 -15.79 -3.39 19.33
N GLU A 108 -15.15 -2.31 19.75
CA GLU A 108 -15.63 -0.94 19.55
C GLU A 108 -15.70 -0.57 18.06
N GLN A 109 -14.64 -0.80 17.28
CA GLN A 109 -14.63 -0.55 15.83
C GLN A 109 -15.70 -1.38 15.09
N PHE A 110 -15.89 -2.64 15.50
CA PHE A 110 -16.92 -3.51 14.95
C PHE A 110 -18.33 -2.96 15.24
N GLN A 111 -18.58 -2.49 16.47
CA GLN A 111 -19.84 -1.88 16.85
C GLN A 111 -20.09 -0.54 16.14
N GLU A 112 -19.07 0.29 15.94
CA GLU A 112 -19.20 1.56 15.21
C GLU A 112 -19.63 1.33 13.76
N GLY A 113 -18.99 0.38 13.07
CA GLY A 113 -19.36 0.03 11.69
C GLY A 113 -20.77 -0.55 11.55
N LEU A 114 -21.32 -1.16 12.61
CA LEU A 114 -22.72 -1.58 12.70
C LEU A 114 -23.67 -0.41 12.99
N ARG A 115 -23.33 0.46 13.96
CA ARG A 115 -24.16 1.60 14.39
C ARG A 115 -24.37 2.65 13.30
N LEU A 116 -23.37 2.88 12.45
CA LEU A 116 -23.45 3.82 11.34
C LEU A 116 -24.50 3.43 10.27
N ASN A 117 -25.00 2.18 10.28
CA ASN A 117 -26.07 1.73 9.39
C ASN A 117 -27.48 1.87 10.00
N ILE A 118 -27.58 1.96 11.33
CA ILE A 118 -28.87 1.99 12.07
C ILE A 118 -29.41 3.43 12.20
N ARG A 119 -28.58 4.44 11.88
CA ARG A 119 -28.95 5.88 11.96
C ARG A 119 -29.31 6.51 10.60
N SER A 120 -29.59 5.72 9.56
CA SER A 120 -30.08 6.23 8.26
C SER A 120 -31.58 6.02 8.08
#